data_AF-A0AA86PXY9-F1
#
_entry.id   AF-A0AA86PXY9-F1
#
_cell.length_a   1.000
_cell.length_b   1.000
_cell.length_c   1.000
_cell.angle_alpha   90.00
_cell.angle_beta   90.00
_cell.angle_gamma   90.00
#
_symmetry.space_group_name_H-M   'P 1'
#
loop_
_entity.id
_entity.type
_entity.pdbx_description
1 polymer ?
#
loop_
_entity_poly.entity_id
_entity_poly.type
_entity_poly.pdbx_seq_one_letter_code
_entity_poly.pdbx_strand_id
1 'polypeptide(L)'
;MKPQKFSGAIRDTVFELAGIRTASDAEAHEAFLKLPKRRNIWLTVSSYYNCMASEAHDYFHGVWSRQFYDDFEELKEAFAAVVAQKHAEKLGVQEIVGHLIQLRPDKNFHKLSLNQFAHHQVYKLAKKQKPAKEAQVTPKLSNVTNSAIANSNLTVDDVLDLLEWVSKK
;
A
#
# COMPACT_ATOMS: atom_id res chain seq x y z
N MET A 1 7.95 -20.21 -5.50
CA MET A 1 6.86 -20.46 -6.48
C MET A 1 6.82 -19.34 -7.50
N LYS A 2 6.52 -19.64 -8.77
CA LYS A 2 6.65 -18.68 -9.89
C LYS A 2 5.58 -17.56 -9.82
N PRO A 3 5.96 -16.27 -10.01
CA PRO A 3 5.05 -15.12 -9.95
C PRO A 3 3.81 -15.26 -10.85
N GLN A 4 3.95 -15.90 -12.02
CA GLN A 4 2.86 -16.10 -12.99
C GLN A 4 1.65 -16.90 -12.46
N LYS A 5 1.84 -17.78 -11.46
CA LYS A 5 0.71 -18.54 -10.88
C LYS A 5 -0.24 -17.64 -10.10
N PHE A 6 0.27 -16.60 -9.44
CA PHE A 6 -0.56 -15.70 -8.62
C PHE A 6 -1.32 -14.68 -9.47
N SER A 7 -0.77 -14.24 -10.60
CA SER A 7 -1.48 -13.29 -11.49
C SER A 7 -2.76 -13.90 -12.07
N GLY A 8 -2.69 -15.13 -12.59
CA GLY A 8 -3.87 -15.85 -13.08
C GLY A 8 -4.88 -16.11 -11.96
N ALA A 9 -4.39 -16.47 -10.78
CA ALA A 9 -5.20 -16.70 -9.60
C ALA A 9 -6.06 -15.53 -9.16
N ILE A 10 -5.41 -14.37 -9.05
CA ILE A 10 -6.04 -13.12 -8.70
C ILE A 10 -7.08 -12.76 -9.74
N ARG A 11 -6.71 -12.82 -11.02
CA ARG A 11 -7.61 -12.49 -12.13
C ARG A 11 -8.87 -13.37 -12.12
N ASP A 12 -8.70 -14.69 -12.05
CA ASP A 12 -9.82 -15.63 -12.11
C ASP A 12 -10.74 -15.49 -10.88
N THR A 13 -10.18 -15.20 -9.71
CA THR A 13 -10.97 -14.93 -8.49
C THR A 13 -11.72 -13.61 -8.59
N VAL A 14 -11.12 -12.57 -9.16
CA VAL A 14 -11.80 -11.31 -9.43
C VAL A 14 -12.93 -11.50 -10.44
N PHE A 15 -12.76 -12.36 -11.44
CA PHE A 15 -13.82 -12.70 -12.39
C PHE A 15 -15.03 -13.32 -11.73
N GLU A 16 -14.79 -14.32 -10.87
CA GLU A 16 -15.84 -15.00 -10.14
C GLU A 16 -16.61 -14.03 -9.24
N LEU A 17 -15.90 -13.15 -8.52
CA LEU A 17 -16.51 -12.26 -7.53
C LEU A 17 -17.14 -11.00 -8.12
N ALA A 18 -16.59 -10.48 -9.21
CA ALA A 18 -17.16 -9.33 -9.91
C ALA A 18 -18.21 -9.73 -10.96
N GLY A 19 -18.41 -11.04 -11.20
CA GLY A 19 -19.38 -11.55 -12.16
C GLY A 19 -19.06 -11.18 -13.61
N ILE A 20 -17.79 -10.93 -13.91
CA ILE A 20 -17.31 -10.46 -15.21
C ILE A 20 -16.26 -11.42 -15.74
N ARG A 21 -16.38 -11.76 -17.02
CA ARG A 21 -15.28 -12.37 -17.77
C ARG A 21 -14.57 -11.24 -18.50
N THR A 22 -13.41 -10.82 -18.01
CA THR A 22 -12.60 -9.84 -18.73
C THR A 22 -11.48 -10.55 -19.49
N ALA A 23 -11.01 -9.95 -20.59
CA ALA A 23 -9.98 -10.55 -21.42
C ALA A 23 -8.56 -10.15 -20.97
N SER A 24 -8.46 -9.11 -20.13
CA SER A 24 -7.19 -8.52 -19.73
C SER A 24 -7.03 -8.32 -18.23
N ASP A 25 -5.78 -8.34 -17.78
CA ASP A 25 -5.37 -8.05 -16.40
C ASP A 25 -5.73 -6.62 -15.98
N ALA A 26 -5.74 -5.66 -16.91
CA ALA A 26 -6.12 -4.26 -16.64
C ALA A 26 -7.61 -4.11 -16.30
N GLU A 27 -8.48 -4.78 -17.06
CA GLU A 27 -9.93 -4.81 -16.77
C GLU A 27 -10.21 -5.53 -15.44
N ALA A 28 -9.45 -6.60 -15.14
CA ALA A 28 -9.54 -7.29 -13.86
C ALA A 28 -9.14 -6.37 -12.70
N HIS A 29 -8.08 -5.58 -12.86
CA HIS A 29 -7.67 -4.60 -11.86
C HIS A 29 -8.73 -3.51 -11.66
N GLU A 30 -9.29 -2.95 -12.73
CA GLU A 30 -10.35 -1.96 -12.64
C GLU A 30 -11.61 -2.50 -11.94
N ALA A 31 -11.99 -3.74 -12.27
CA ALA A 31 -13.10 -4.41 -11.63
C ALA A 31 -12.88 -4.66 -10.14
N PHE A 32 -11.68 -5.10 -9.78
CA PHE A 32 -11.30 -5.24 -8.38
C PHE A 32 -11.45 -3.91 -7.61
N LEU A 33 -11.08 -2.78 -8.24
CA LEU A 33 -11.24 -1.45 -7.64
C LEU A 33 -12.72 -1.07 -7.44
N LYS A 34 -13.64 -1.59 -8.26
CA LYS A 34 -15.09 -1.33 -8.16
C LYS A 34 -15.83 -2.28 -7.22
N LEU A 35 -15.20 -3.35 -6.74
CA LEU A 35 -15.84 -4.30 -5.84
C LEU A 35 -16.23 -3.62 -4.51
N PRO A 36 -17.52 -3.64 -4.13
CA PRO A 36 -18.00 -2.97 -2.92
C PRO A 36 -17.58 -3.70 -1.64
N LYS A 37 -17.29 -5.01 -1.72
CA LYS A 37 -16.78 -5.82 -0.61
C LYS A 37 -15.64 -6.70 -1.11
N ARG A 38 -14.45 -6.47 -0.58
CA ARG A 38 -13.24 -7.24 -0.89
C ARG A 38 -12.85 -8.23 0.20
N ARG A 39 -13.59 -8.17 1.32
CA ARG A 39 -13.48 -9.05 2.48
C ARG A 39 -13.61 -10.50 2.00
N ASN A 40 -12.55 -11.28 2.18
CA ASN A 40 -12.37 -12.70 1.81
C ASN A 40 -11.86 -13.01 0.40
N ILE A 41 -11.59 -12.04 -0.49
CA ILE A 41 -10.98 -12.33 -1.81
C ILE A 41 -9.70 -13.16 -1.65
N TRP A 42 -8.85 -12.78 -0.68
CA TRP A 42 -7.58 -13.45 -0.44
C TRP A 42 -7.73 -14.85 0.17
N LEU A 43 -8.81 -15.11 0.90
CA LEU A 43 -9.13 -16.45 1.38
C LEU A 43 -9.54 -17.36 0.21
N THR A 44 -10.31 -16.82 -0.74
CA THR A 44 -10.67 -17.52 -1.98
C THR A 44 -9.44 -17.82 -2.83
N VAL A 45 -8.58 -16.82 -3.07
CA VAL A 45 -7.30 -17.02 -3.79
C VAL A 45 -6.42 -18.04 -3.07
N SER A 46 -6.32 -17.95 -1.73
CA SER A 46 -5.58 -18.89 -0.89
C SER A 46 -6.06 -20.32 -1.07
N SER A 47 -7.38 -20.55 -1.05
CA SER A 47 -7.98 -21.87 -1.22
C SER A 47 -7.76 -22.45 -2.61
N TYR A 48 -7.92 -21.66 -3.67
CA TYR A 48 -7.76 -22.16 -5.03
C TYR A 48 -6.31 -22.50 -5.39
N TYR A 49 -5.36 -21.75 -4.83
CA TYR A 49 -3.97 -21.81 -5.25
C TYR A 49 -3.04 -22.41 -4.20
N ASN A 50 -3.60 -22.90 -3.09
CA ASN A 50 -2.90 -23.53 -1.98
C ASN A 50 -1.69 -22.70 -1.52
N CYS A 51 -1.97 -21.43 -1.19
CA CYS A 51 -1.01 -20.45 -0.67
C CYS A 51 -1.58 -19.78 0.56
N MET A 52 -0.78 -19.04 1.33
CA MET A 52 -1.32 -18.24 2.43
C MET A 52 -2.06 -17.01 1.87
N ALA A 53 -3.20 -16.67 2.45
CA ALA A 53 -3.96 -15.46 2.06
C ALA A 53 -3.12 -14.19 2.16
N SER A 54 -2.20 -14.12 3.13
CA SER A 54 -1.24 -13.01 3.25
C SER A 54 -0.28 -12.93 2.06
N GLU A 55 0.20 -14.06 1.55
CA GLU A 55 1.09 -14.08 0.37
C GLU A 55 0.35 -13.59 -0.88
N ALA A 56 -0.90 -13.99 -1.05
CA ALA A 56 -1.74 -13.53 -2.16
C ALA A 56 -2.02 -12.02 -2.07
N HIS A 57 -2.36 -11.52 -0.87
CA HIS A 57 -2.56 -10.10 -0.60
C HIS A 57 -1.29 -9.29 -0.88
N ASP A 58 -0.14 -9.72 -0.34
CA ASP A 58 1.13 -9.01 -0.49
C ASP A 58 1.61 -9.03 -1.94
N TYR A 59 1.43 -10.15 -2.65
CA TYR A 59 1.73 -10.21 -4.07
C TYR A 59 0.82 -9.29 -4.89
N PHE A 60 -0.47 -9.25 -4.59
CA PHE A 60 -1.41 -8.35 -5.26
C PHE A 60 -0.97 -6.90 -5.11
N HIS A 61 -0.83 -6.41 -3.87
CA HIS A 61 -0.54 -5.00 -3.61
C HIS A 61 0.92 -4.62 -3.91
N GLY A 62 1.86 -5.55 -3.75
CA GLY A 62 3.29 -5.27 -3.92
C GLY A 62 3.80 -5.42 -5.34
N VAL A 63 3.19 -6.32 -6.13
CA VAL A 63 3.70 -6.72 -7.45
C VAL A 63 2.66 -6.51 -8.54
N TRP A 64 1.49 -7.17 -8.43
CA TRP A 64 0.55 -7.23 -9.54
C TRP A 64 -0.21 -5.91 -9.75
N SER A 65 -0.69 -5.24 -8.70
CA SER A 65 -1.41 -3.96 -8.84
C SER A 65 -0.48 -2.86 -9.35
N ARG A 66 0.80 -2.87 -8.93
CA ARG A 66 1.76 -1.83 -9.24
C ARG A 66 1.99 -1.64 -10.74
N GLN A 67 1.85 -2.70 -11.55
CA GLN A 67 2.07 -2.63 -13.00
C GLN A 67 1.05 -1.73 -13.74
N PHE A 68 -0.06 -1.36 -13.11
CA PHE A 68 -1.09 -0.49 -13.68
C PHE A 68 -0.94 0.99 -13.30
N TYR A 69 0.16 1.34 -12.64
CA TYR A 69 0.43 2.71 -12.19
C TYR A 69 1.73 3.22 -12.79
N ASP A 70 1.84 4.54 -12.90
CA ASP A 70 3.07 5.20 -13.32
C ASP A 70 4.20 4.99 -12.29
N ASP A 71 5.41 4.80 -12.80
CA ASP A 71 6.61 4.86 -11.97
C ASP A 71 6.96 6.32 -11.66
N PHE A 72 7.42 6.56 -10.43
CA PHE A 72 7.87 7.88 -9.97
C PHE A 72 9.40 7.93 -9.79
N GLU A 73 10.14 6.94 -10.31
CA GLU A 73 11.60 6.88 -10.20
C GLU A 73 12.28 8.19 -10.60
N GLU A 74 11.91 8.77 -11.74
CA GLU A 74 12.44 10.05 -12.24
C GLU A 74 12.08 11.25 -11.37
N LEU A 75 11.04 11.13 -10.54
CA LEU A 75 10.55 12.17 -9.65
C LEU A 75 11.04 12.02 -8.21
N LYS A 76 11.81 10.96 -7.90
CA LYS A 76 12.21 10.66 -6.52
C LYS A 76 12.92 11.82 -5.83
N GLU A 77 13.77 12.56 -6.52
CA GLU A 77 14.49 13.69 -5.93
C GLU A 77 13.55 14.85 -5.61
N ALA A 78 12.69 15.23 -6.55
CA ALA A 78 11.67 16.25 -6.36
C ALA A 78 10.70 15.85 -5.23
N PHE A 79 10.25 14.60 -5.21
CA PHE A 79 9.38 14.07 -4.17
C PHE A 79 10.08 14.03 -2.81
N ALA A 80 11.36 13.69 -2.74
CA ALA A 80 12.12 13.74 -1.49
C ALA A 80 12.22 15.17 -0.93
N ALA A 81 12.44 16.17 -1.80
CA ALA A 81 12.46 17.57 -1.39
C ALA A 81 11.09 18.01 -0.82
N VAL A 82 10.00 17.62 -1.48
CA VAL A 82 8.64 17.90 -1.00
C VAL A 82 8.36 17.21 0.32
N VAL A 83 8.73 15.94 0.46
CA VAL A 83 8.59 15.21 1.73
C VAL A 83 9.36 15.94 2.84
N ALA A 84 10.58 16.40 2.58
CA ALA A 84 11.36 17.14 3.57
C ALA A 84 10.70 18.46 3.97
N GLN A 85 10.22 19.24 2.98
CA GLN A 85 9.50 20.49 3.22
C GLN A 85 8.23 20.25 4.04
N LYS A 86 7.37 19.33 3.61
CA LYS A 86 6.09 19.05 4.27
C LYS A 86 6.24 18.39 5.63
N HIS A 87 7.28 17.58 5.80
CA HIS A 87 7.61 17.05 7.13
C HIS A 87 8.08 18.15 8.08
N ALA A 88 8.83 19.16 7.61
CA ALA A 88 9.23 20.32 8.41
C ALA A 88 8.01 21.18 8.82
N GLU A 89 6.99 21.24 7.97
CA GLU A 89 5.66 21.82 8.25
C GLU A 89 4.83 20.95 9.24
N LYS A 90 5.37 19.81 9.70
CA LYS A 90 4.74 18.84 10.62
C LYS A 90 3.51 18.11 10.06
N LEU A 91 3.38 18.01 8.74
CA LEU A 91 2.30 17.24 8.13
C LEU A 91 2.48 15.74 8.37
N GLY A 92 1.35 15.04 8.48
CA GLY A 92 1.31 13.58 8.52
C GLY A 92 1.66 12.97 7.15
N VAL A 93 2.20 11.75 7.14
CA VAL A 93 2.62 11.07 5.89
C VAL A 93 1.49 10.99 4.85
N GLN A 94 0.24 10.81 5.28
CA GLN A 94 -0.90 10.76 4.37
C GLN A 94 -1.11 12.09 3.63
N GLU A 95 -0.99 13.22 4.33
CA GLU A 95 -1.12 14.56 3.73
C GLU A 95 0.03 14.82 2.76
N ILE A 96 1.25 14.40 3.12
CA ILE A 96 2.42 14.47 2.25
C ILE A 96 2.18 13.69 0.96
N VAL A 97 1.66 12.46 1.03
CA VAL A 97 1.32 11.66 -0.15
C VAL A 97 0.26 12.35 -1.00
N GLY A 98 -0.74 12.99 -0.38
CA GLY A 98 -1.72 13.83 -1.09
C GLY A 98 -1.05 14.94 -1.90
N HIS A 99 -0.08 15.64 -1.31
CA HIS A 99 0.70 16.65 -2.03
C HIS A 99 1.54 16.07 -3.16
N LEU A 100 2.15 14.89 -2.98
CA LEU A 100 2.92 14.24 -4.05
C LEU A 100 2.06 13.92 -5.29
N ILE A 101 0.82 13.48 -5.08
CA ILE A 101 -0.14 13.22 -6.15
C ILE A 101 -0.52 14.53 -6.86
N GLN A 102 -0.73 15.61 -6.10
CA GLN A 102 -1.09 16.91 -6.65
C GLN A 102 0.02 17.56 -7.50
N LEU A 103 1.29 17.20 -7.30
CA LEU A 103 2.40 17.72 -8.12
C LEU A 103 2.36 17.25 -9.57
N ARG A 104 1.75 16.08 -9.84
CA ARG A 104 1.66 15.48 -11.16
C ARG A 104 0.27 14.90 -11.37
N PRO A 105 -0.74 15.75 -11.60
CA PRO A 105 -2.11 15.30 -11.84
C PRO A 105 -2.25 14.53 -13.16
N ASP A 106 -1.24 14.64 -14.04
CA ASP A 106 -1.13 13.90 -15.30
C ASP A 106 -0.65 12.45 -15.12
N LYS A 107 -0.26 12.06 -13.91
CA LYS A 107 0.28 10.73 -13.58
C LYS A 107 -0.58 10.03 -12.53
N ASN A 108 -0.76 8.72 -12.67
CA ASN A 108 -1.49 7.90 -11.73
C ASN A 108 -0.51 7.02 -10.94
N PHE A 109 -0.13 7.47 -9.75
CA PHE A 109 0.82 6.74 -8.91
C PHE A 109 0.17 5.71 -7.99
N HIS A 110 0.90 4.62 -7.75
CA HIS A 110 0.52 3.63 -6.76
C HIS A 110 0.68 4.18 -5.34
N LYS A 111 -0.45 4.42 -4.65
CA LYS A 111 -0.48 5.07 -3.32
C LYS A 111 0.32 4.34 -2.25
N LEU A 112 0.33 3.01 -2.24
CA LEU A 112 1.12 2.24 -1.27
C LEU A 112 2.62 2.50 -1.49
N SER A 113 3.07 2.56 -2.74
CA SER A 113 4.46 2.85 -3.07
C SER A 113 4.85 4.27 -2.67
N LEU A 114 3.97 5.26 -2.86
CA LEU A 114 4.20 6.62 -2.38
C LEU A 114 4.22 6.71 -0.85
N ASN A 115 3.33 5.99 -0.16
CA ASN A 115 3.33 5.92 1.30
C ASN A 115 4.63 5.33 1.84
N GLN A 116 5.07 4.19 1.31
CA GLN A 116 6.33 3.56 1.68
C GLN A 116 7.53 4.49 1.44
N PHE A 117 7.53 5.17 0.29
CA PHE A 117 8.55 6.17 -0.04
C PHE A 117 8.57 7.31 0.97
N ALA A 118 7.42 7.93 1.25
CA ALA A 118 7.31 9.07 2.16
C ALA A 118 7.72 8.68 3.60
N HIS A 119 7.26 7.53 4.11
CA HIS A 119 7.69 6.99 5.41
C HIS A 119 9.21 6.79 5.47
N HIS A 120 9.80 6.20 4.43
CA HIS A 120 11.23 5.98 4.37
C HIS A 120 12.02 7.31 4.38
N GLN A 121 11.55 8.33 3.65
CA GLN A 121 12.19 9.64 3.64
C GLN A 121 12.05 10.36 5.00
N VAL A 122 10.86 10.35 5.61
CA VAL A 122 10.66 10.91 6.96
C VAL A 122 11.58 10.23 7.97
N TYR A 123 11.69 8.90 7.93
CA TYR A 123 12.58 8.14 8.80
C TYR A 123 14.06 8.51 8.58
N LYS A 124 14.49 8.69 7.33
CA LYS A 124 15.84 9.17 7.00
C LYS A 124 16.11 10.56 7.59
N LEU A 125 15.14 11.47 7.53
CA LEU A 125 15.27 12.82 8.09
C LEU A 125 15.38 12.78 9.62
N ALA A 126 14.54 11.99 10.28
CA ALA A 126 14.60 11.79 11.73
C ALA A 126 15.95 11.20 12.20
N LYS A 127 16.54 10.30 11.41
CA LYS A 127 17.89 9.75 11.68
C LYS A 127 19.00 10.79 11.54
N LYS A 128 18.92 11.69 10.57
CA LYS A 128 19.91 12.76 10.35
C LYS A 128 19.90 13.83 11.45
N GLN A 129 18.77 14.00 12.13
CA GLN A 129 18.61 14.99 13.21
C GLN A 129 19.14 14.51 14.57
N LYS A 130 19.54 13.24 14.73
CA LYS A 130 20.23 12.80 15.94
C LYS A 130 21.70 13.22 15.87
N PRO A 131 22.19 14.16 16.72
CA PRO A 131 23.62 14.37 16.83
C PRO A 131 24.28 13.07 17.31
N ALA A 132 25.44 12.76 16.75
CA ALA A 132 26.28 11.64 17.17
C ALA A 132 26.80 11.88 18.60
N LYS A 133 25.99 11.61 19.61
CA LYS A 133 26.39 11.39 21.00
C LYS A 133 25.23 10.72 21.73
N GLU A 134 25.37 9.41 21.87
CA GLU A 134 25.10 8.61 23.08
C GLU A 134 24.78 7.16 22.64
N ALA A 135 25.80 6.33 22.84
CA ALA A 135 25.68 4.90 22.81
C ALA A 135 24.83 4.43 24.01
N GLN A 136 23.98 3.44 23.75
CA GLN A 136 23.32 2.54 24.71
C GLN A 136 22.36 3.16 25.72
N VAL A 137 21.06 2.91 25.54
CA VAL A 137 20.21 2.12 26.45
C VAL A 137 18.98 1.67 25.64
N THR A 138 18.75 0.36 25.54
CA THR A 138 17.43 -0.16 25.14
C THR A 138 16.43 0.07 26.26
N PRO A 139 15.18 0.41 25.93
CA PRO A 139 14.10 -0.34 26.55
C PRO A 139 13.08 -0.87 25.54
N LYS A 140 12.44 -1.94 26.02
CA LYS A 140 11.48 -2.84 25.39
C LYS A 140 10.20 -2.14 24.93
N LEU A 141 9.49 -2.85 24.04
CA LEU A 141 8.11 -2.61 23.61
C LEU A 141 7.20 -2.12 24.75
N SER A 142 6.49 -1.03 24.48
CA SER A 142 5.13 -0.83 24.97
C SER A 142 4.37 0.13 24.05
N ASN A 143 3.25 -0.38 23.53
CA ASN A 143 1.95 0.23 23.29
C ASN A 143 1.86 1.68 22.79
N VAL A 144 1.12 1.86 21.68
CA VAL A 144 -0.04 2.77 21.49
C VAL A 144 -0.40 2.73 19.99
N THR A 145 -1.41 1.96 19.59
CA THR A 145 -2.80 2.38 19.29
C THR A 145 -2.98 3.54 18.30
N ASN A 146 -3.80 3.26 17.29
CA ASN A 146 -4.68 4.16 16.54
C ASN A 146 -4.06 5.39 15.86
N SER A 147 -3.68 5.22 14.59
CA SER A 147 -3.62 6.35 13.62
C SER A 147 -3.52 5.86 12.16
N ALA A 148 -4.26 4.81 11.80
CA ALA A 148 -4.36 4.31 10.42
C ALA A 148 -5.60 4.79 9.66
N ILE A 149 -6.38 5.73 10.23
CA ILE A 149 -7.70 6.11 9.69
C ILE A 149 -7.80 7.64 9.63
N ALA A 150 -7.12 8.25 8.67
CA ALA A 150 -7.51 9.56 8.17
C ALA A 150 -6.93 9.73 6.76
N ASN A 151 -7.81 9.60 5.77
CA ASN A 151 -7.63 10.06 4.38
C ASN A 151 -6.86 9.16 3.41
N SER A 152 -7.07 7.86 3.50
CA SER A 152 -6.86 6.93 2.40
C SER A 152 -8.14 6.83 1.55
N ASN A 153 -8.02 6.68 0.22
CA ASN A 153 -9.10 6.09 -0.61
C ASN A 153 -9.23 4.58 -0.33
N LEU A 154 -8.88 4.15 0.89
CA LEU A 154 -9.30 2.88 1.44
C LEU A 154 -10.76 3.11 1.79
N THR A 155 -11.62 2.29 1.21
CA THR A 155 -13.00 2.23 1.69
C THR A 155 -12.98 1.90 3.18
N VAL A 156 -14.05 2.27 3.89
CA VAL A 156 -14.21 1.88 5.30
C VAL A 156 -14.05 0.35 5.44
N ASP A 157 -14.43 -0.41 4.42
CA ASP A 157 -14.23 -1.86 4.32
C ASP A 157 -12.74 -2.27 4.25
N ASP A 158 -11.91 -1.58 3.46
CA ASP A 158 -10.47 -1.89 3.38
C ASP A 158 -9.75 -1.63 4.73
N VAL A 159 -10.21 -0.62 5.49
CA VAL A 159 -9.70 -0.31 6.84
C VAL A 159 -10.20 -1.33 7.87
N LEU A 160 -11.47 -1.73 7.78
CA LEU A 160 -12.06 -2.75 8.64
C LEU A 160 -11.44 -4.13 8.38
N ASP A 161 -11.08 -4.44 7.14
CA ASP A 161 -10.33 -5.66 6.77
C ASP A 161 -8.94 -5.68 7.41
N LEU A 162 -8.24 -4.55 7.40
CA LEU A 162 -6.96 -4.41 8.08
C LEU A 162 -7.07 -4.60 9.60
N LEU A 163 -8.09 -4.01 10.23
CA LEU A 163 -8.30 -4.04 11.68
C LEU A 163 -8.78 -5.40 12.19
N GLU A 164 -9.70 -6.06 11.48
CA GLU A 164 -10.13 -7.42 11.83
C GLU A 164 -8.99 -8.44 11.68
N TRP A 165 -8.09 -8.24 10.71
CA TRP A 165 -6.94 -9.12 10.50
C TRP A 165 -5.88 -8.97 11.61
N VAL A 166 -5.57 -7.74 12.01
CA VAL A 166 -4.65 -7.48 13.15
C VAL A 166 -5.21 -8.03 14.46
N SER A 167 -6.54 -8.05 14.64
CA SER A 167 -7.20 -8.58 15.83
C SER A 167 -7.26 -10.12 15.90
N LYS A 168 -6.89 -10.85 14.84
CA LYS A 168 -6.91 -12.32 14.77
C LYS A 168 -5.51 -12.96 14.76
N LYS A 169 -4.44 -12.16 14.88
CA LYS A 169 -3.08 -12.62 15.21
C LYS A 169 -2.89 -12.63 16.73
#